data_AF-A0A7J8B1H2-F1
#
_entry.id   AF-A0A7J8B1H2-F1
#
_cell.length_a   1.000
_cell.length_b   1.000
_cell.length_c   1.000
_cell.angle_alpha   90.00
_cell.angle_beta   90.00
_cell.angle_gamma   90.00
#
_symmetry.space_group_name_H-M   'P 1'
#
loop_
_entity.id
_entity.type
_entity.pdbx_description
1 polymer ?
#
loop_
_entity_poly.entity_id
_entity_poly.type
_entity_poly.pdbx_seq_one_letter_code
_entity_poly.pdbx_strand_id
1 'polypeptide(L)'
;MEVSEESEKEEISVEDEAVDKNTFKNCSKIAFYRRQKQQLSKKSTYQALLDSVTMGKDSTRFQITNEATKVPLLAEVFGIEGNIFRLKINEETPLKPRYEVPDVITSKPSTVRLISCSGDTSSLILADEKGDLKCHITANPFKVDLVSKEEVVMSINALGQLYFEHLQIPPKQRYFCTLLGT
;
A
#
# COMPACT_ATOMS: atom_id res chain seq x y z
N MET A 1 -55.95 47.90 -21.45
CA MET A 1 -55.31 46.98 -22.41
C MET A 1 -53.91 46.78 -21.88
N GLU A 2 -53.75 45.79 -21.00
CA GLU A 2 -52.45 45.42 -20.43
C GLU A 2 -51.65 44.71 -21.52
N VAL A 3 -50.45 45.20 -21.79
CA VAL A 3 -49.49 44.53 -22.66
C VAL A 3 -48.58 43.74 -21.72
N SER A 4 -48.78 42.43 -21.71
CA SER A 4 -47.91 41.47 -21.05
C SER A 4 -46.63 41.31 -21.88
N GLU A 5 -45.52 41.86 -21.42
CA GLU A 5 -44.19 41.52 -21.93
C GLU A 5 -43.75 40.20 -21.27
N GLU A 6 -43.85 39.13 -22.05
CA GLU A 6 -43.41 37.80 -21.70
C GLU A 6 -41.88 37.78 -21.73
N SER A 7 -41.24 37.69 -20.55
CA SER A 7 -39.79 37.60 -20.45
C SER A 7 -39.33 36.24 -20.98
N GLU A 8 -38.82 36.22 -22.21
CA GLU A 8 -38.07 35.09 -22.73
C GLU A 8 -36.87 34.86 -21.80
N LYS A 9 -36.96 33.82 -20.96
CA LYS A 9 -35.80 33.30 -20.25
C LYS A 9 -34.95 32.59 -21.29
N GLU A 10 -33.94 33.28 -21.80
CA GLU A 10 -32.82 32.61 -22.46
C GLU A 10 -32.20 31.65 -21.44
N GLU A 11 -32.47 30.36 -21.59
CA GLU A 11 -31.65 29.32 -20.98
C GLU A 11 -30.25 29.46 -21.55
N ILE A 12 -29.35 30.03 -20.76
CA ILE A 12 -27.91 29.94 -21.01
C ILE A 12 -27.56 28.45 -20.83
N SER A 13 -27.66 27.68 -21.91
CA SER A 13 -27.00 26.39 -22.00
C SER A 13 -25.51 26.70 -22.11
N VAL A 14 -24.80 26.57 -20.99
CA VAL A 14 -23.35 26.44 -21.02
C VAL A 14 -23.11 25.16 -21.81
N GLU A 15 -22.81 25.29 -23.10
CA GLU A 15 -22.22 24.17 -23.82
C GLU A 15 -20.96 23.83 -23.05
N ASP A 16 -21.04 22.69 -22.38
CA ASP A 16 -19.92 21.94 -21.87
C ASP A 16 -18.85 22.01 -22.98
N GLU A 17 -17.82 22.85 -22.83
CA GLU A 17 -16.53 22.67 -23.53
C GLU A 17 -15.89 21.40 -22.95
N ALA A 18 -16.64 20.29 -23.06
CA ALA A 18 -16.39 19.02 -22.47
C ALA A 18 -15.36 18.36 -23.35
N VAL A 19 -14.13 18.44 -22.87
CA VAL A 19 -12.98 17.67 -23.34
C VAL A 19 -13.43 16.28 -23.82
N ASP A 20 -13.02 15.88 -25.02
CA ASP A 20 -13.39 14.57 -25.57
C ASP A 20 -12.96 13.45 -24.61
N LYS A 21 -13.94 12.80 -23.99
CA LYS A 21 -13.75 11.71 -23.01
C LYS A 21 -12.97 10.53 -23.60
N ASN A 22 -12.92 10.40 -24.92
CA ASN A 22 -12.14 9.35 -25.59
C ASN A 22 -10.62 9.58 -25.50
N THR A 23 -10.18 10.80 -25.20
CA THR A 23 -8.77 11.16 -24.98
C THR A 23 -8.20 10.49 -23.72
N PHE A 24 -9.05 10.25 -22.72
CA PHE A 24 -8.63 9.70 -21.43
C PHE A 24 -8.76 8.17 -21.39
N LYS A 25 -7.76 7.52 -20.79
CA LYS A 25 -7.80 6.07 -20.58
C LYS A 25 -8.84 5.75 -19.51
N ASN A 26 -9.87 5.00 -19.89
CA ASN A 26 -10.71 4.33 -18.91
C ASN A 26 -9.91 3.23 -18.19
N CYS A 27 -10.42 2.81 -17.04
CA CYS A 27 -9.83 1.75 -16.22
C CYS A 27 -9.59 0.43 -17.00
N SER A 28 -10.45 0.09 -17.97
CA SER A 28 -10.29 -1.11 -18.80
C SER A 28 -9.13 -1.02 -19.81
N LYS A 29 -8.69 0.19 -20.18
CA LYS A 29 -7.49 0.42 -21.01
C LYS A 29 -6.19 0.44 -20.21
N ILE A 30 -6.25 0.43 -18.87
CA ILE A 30 -5.07 0.47 -17.98
C ILE A 30 -4.72 -0.93 -17.50
N ALA A 31 -3.59 -1.46 -17.98
CA ALA A 31 -3.22 -2.86 -17.76
C ALA A 31 -2.98 -3.22 -16.27
N PHE A 32 -2.24 -2.38 -15.53
CA PHE A 32 -1.96 -2.66 -14.11
C PHE A 32 -3.26 -2.61 -13.27
N TYR A 33 -4.14 -1.63 -13.54
CA TYR A 33 -5.42 -1.50 -12.87
C TYR A 33 -6.29 -2.74 -13.09
N ARG A 34 -6.38 -3.23 -14.34
CA ARG A 34 -7.10 -4.47 -14.66
C ARG A 34 -6.55 -5.67 -13.88
N ARG A 35 -5.23 -5.84 -13.85
CA ARG A 35 -4.60 -6.94 -13.11
C ARG A 35 -4.91 -6.84 -11.62
N GLN A 36 -4.79 -5.64 -11.02
CA GLN A 36 -5.12 -5.42 -9.62
C GLN A 36 -6.60 -5.74 -9.32
N LYS A 37 -7.54 -5.32 -10.18
CA LYS A 37 -8.97 -5.66 -10.03
C LYS A 37 -9.24 -7.16 -10.11
N GLN A 38 -8.54 -7.89 -10.98
CA GLN A 38 -8.65 -9.36 -11.06
C GLN A 38 -8.12 -10.07 -9.81
N GLN A 39 -7.24 -9.44 -9.02
CA GLN A 39 -6.77 -10.04 -7.76
C GLN A 39 -7.78 -9.87 -6.63
N LEU A 40 -8.70 -8.90 -6.69
CA LEU A 40 -9.70 -8.68 -5.64
C LEU A 40 -10.64 -9.87 -5.42
N SER A 41 -10.79 -10.74 -6.42
CA SER A 41 -11.60 -11.96 -6.33
C SER A 41 -10.82 -13.17 -5.79
N LYS A 42 -9.54 -13.01 -5.46
CA LYS A 42 -8.68 -14.09 -4.95
C LYS A 42 -8.44 -13.91 -3.46
N LYS A 43 -8.21 -15.02 -2.75
CA LYS A 43 -7.82 -15.00 -1.34
C LYS A 43 -6.41 -14.43 -1.18
N SER A 44 -6.17 -13.74 -0.07
CA SER A 44 -4.82 -13.31 0.31
C SER A 44 -3.88 -14.50 0.35
N THR A 45 -2.70 -14.31 -0.20
CA THR A 45 -1.62 -15.31 -0.21
C THR A 45 -0.36 -14.76 0.46
N TYR A 46 -0.45 -13.59 1.11
CA TYR A 46 0.68 -12.97 1.79
C TYR A 46 0.74 -13.44 3.24
N GLN A 47 1.95 -13.79 3.68
CA GLN A 47 2.27 -14.17 5.06
C GLN A 47 3.45 -13.33 5.55
N ALA A 48 3.36 -12.80 6.77
CA ALA A 48 4.51 -12.22 7.46
C ALA A 48 5.33 -13.28 8.18
N LEU A 49 6.64 -13.16 8.10
CA LEU A 49 7.62 -14.03 8.75
C LEU A 49 8.05 -13.36 10.07
N LEU A 50 7.43 -13.75 11.18
CA LEU A 50 7.67 -13.10 12.48
C LEU A 50 9.05 -13.41 13.09
N ASP A 51 9.68 -14.49 12.64
CA ASP A 51 11.07 -14.85 12.97
C ASP A 51 12.10 -13.91 12.31
N SER A 52 11.74 -13.23 11.22
CA SER A 52 12.59 -12.25 10.54
C SER A 52 12.57 -10.85 11.19
N VAL A 53 11.82 -10.67 12.27
CA VAL A 53 11.61 -9.35 12.89
C VAL A 53 12.91 -8.78 13.41
N THR A 54 13.27 -7.60 12.91
CA THR A 54 14.42 -6.83 13.36
C THR A 54 13.96 -5.47 13.87
N MET A 55 14.15 -5.22 15.17
CA MET A 55 13.78 -3.95 15.80
C MET A 55 14.96 -2.96 15.72
N GLY A 56 14.77 -1.89 14.95
CA GLY A 56 15.70 -0.76 14.90
C GLY A 56 15.30 0.36 15.86
N LYS A 57 16.13 1.42 15.91
CA LYS A 57 15.83 2.63 16.68
C LYS A 57 14.62 3.38 16.11
N ASP A 58 14.58 3.52 14.79
CA ASP A 58 13.61 4.35 14.07
C ASP A 58 12.42 3.52 13.51
N SER A 59 12.62 2.21 13.32
CA SER A 59 11.63 1.33 12.66
C SER A 59 11.80 -0.14 13.02
N THR A 60 10.71 -0.89 12.98
CA THR A 60 10.72 -2.36 13.02
C THR A 60 10.55 -2.92 11.62
N ARG A 61 11.36 -3.91 11.25
CA ARG A 61 11.36 -4.53 9.92
C ARG A 61 11.04 -6.01 10.01
N PHE A 62 10.34 -6.55 9.02
CA PHE A 62 10.08 -7.98 8.88
C PHE A 62 9.78 -8.32 7.42
N GLN A 63 9.99 -9.58 7.05
CA GLN A 63 9.69 -10.07 5.71
C GLN A 63 8.21 -10.43 5.58
N ILE A 64 7.67 -10.17 4.38
CA ILE A 64 6.37 -10.67 3.94
C ILE A 64 6.61 -11.46 2.66
N THR A 65 6.07 -12.67 2.57
CA THR A 65 6.18 -13.51 1.37
C THR A 65 4.80 -13.81 0.81
N ASN A 66 4.72 -13.94 -0.51
CA ASN A 66 3.52 -14.42 -1.19
C ASN A 66 3.66 -15.91 -1.50
N GLU A 67 2.66 -16.72 -1.15
CA GLU A 67 2.72 -18.17 -1.35
C GLU A 67 2.93 -18.59 -2.81
N ALA A 68 2.39 -17.84 -3.77
CA ALA A 68 2.46 -18.18 -5.20
C ALA A 68 3.76 -17.74 -5.85
N THR A 69 4.27 -16.55 -5.52
CA THR A 69 5.50 -16.02 -6.15
C THR A 69 6.77 -16.38 -5.39
N LYS A 70 6.65 -16.66 -4.07
CA LYS A 70 7.79 -16.91 -3.15
C LYS A 70 8.85 -15.80 -3.15
N VAL A 71 8.51 -14.60 -3.62
CA VAL A 71 9.40 -13.44 -3.60
C VAL A 71 9.29 -12.75 -2.24
N PRO A 72 10.41 -12.53 -1.53
CA PRO A 72 10.40 -11.81 -0.27
C PRO A 72 10.24 -10.30 -0.47
N LEU A 73 9.30 -9.73 0.27
CA LEU A 73 9.13 -8.30 0.44
C LEU A 73 9.62 -7.90 1.83
N LEU A 74 10.17 -6.70 1.94
CA LEU A 74 10.51 -6.10 3.21
C LEU A 74 9.41 -5.12 3.62
N ALA A 75 8.80 -5.37 4.78
CA ALA A 75 7.92 -4.43 5.45
C ALA A 75 8.67 -3.68 6.54
N GLU A 76 8.49 -2.36 6.60
CA GLU A 76 9.07 -1.48 7.60
C GLU A 76 7.95 -0.67 8.25
N VAL A 77 7.83 -0.78 9.57
CA VAL A 77 6.84 -0.07 10.39
C VAL A 77 7.57 1.00 11.20
N PHE A 78 7.13 2.26 11.04
CA PHE A 78 7.65 3.41 11.77
C PHE A 78 6.55 3.97 12.66
N GLY A 79 6.89 4.26 13.92
CA GLY A 79 6.14 5.20 14.74
C GLY A 79 6.63 6.61 14.43
N ILE A 80 5.72 7.57 14.27
CA ILE A 80 6.01 8.97 13.99
C ILE A 80 5.24 9.84 15.00
N GLU A 81 5.85 10.93 15.44
CA GLU A 81 5.21 11.91 16.33
C GLU A 81 3.85 12.39 15.78
N GLY A 82 2.92 12.69 16.69
CA GLY A 82 1.55 13.07 16.32
C GLY A 82 0.63 11.89 16.05
N ASN A 83 0.88 10.74 16.67
CA ASN A 83 0.06 9.51 16.56
C ASN A 83 -0.01 8.95 15.14
N ILE A 84 1.12 8.94 14.43
CA ILE A 84 1.20 8.49 13.05
C ILE A 84 1.95 7.16 12.98
N PHE A 85 1.39 6.19 12.25
CA PHE A 85 2.13 5.02 11.79
C PHE A 85 2.39 5.11 10.29
N ARG A 86 3.61 4.74 9.89
CA ARG A 86 3.96 4.54 8.49
C ARG A 86 4.31 3.08 8.27
N LEU A 87 3.56 2.42 7.40
CA LEU A 87 3.90 1.11 6.84
C LEU A 87 4.50 1.33 5.44
N LYS A 88 5.73 0.87 5.25
CA LYS A 88 6.40 0.84 3.94
C LYS A 88 6.61 -0.62 3.55
N ILE A 89 6.25 -0.98 2.32
CA ILE A 89 6.50 -2.32 1.75
C ILE A 89 7.31 -2.14 0.47
N ASN A 90 8.44 -2.84 0.37
CA ASN A 90 9.29 -2.86 -0.82
C ASN A 90 9.76 -4.29 -1.11
N GLU A 91 10.38 -4.52 -2.27
CA GLU A 91 11.13 -5.75 -2.48
C GLU A 91 12.37 -5.74 -1.59
N GLU A 92 12.69 -6.88 -0.98
CA GLU A 92 13.91 -7.00 -0.16
C GLU A 92 15.17 -6.96 -1.04
N THR A 93 15.12 -7.64 -2.19
CA THR A 93 16.22 -7.74 -3.16
C THR A 93 15.72 -7.41 -4.58
N PRO A 94 15.41 -6.14 -4.89
CA PRO A 94 14.86 -5.77 -6.18
C PRO A 94 15.92 -5.82 -7.30
N LEU A 95 15.47 -6.11 -8.53
CA LEU A 95 16.32 -6.01 -9.74
C LEU A 95 16.89 -4.60 -9.97
N LYS A 96 16.14 -3.58 -9.53
CA LYS A 96 16.58 -2.19 -9.44
C LYS A 96 15.74 -1.47 -8.38
N PRO A 97 16.25 -0.41 -7.72
CA PRO A 97 15.48 0.31 -6.71
C PRO A 97 14.09 0.72 -7.23
N ARG A 98 13.06 0.51 -6.41
CA ARG A 98 11.73 1.07 -6.69
C ARG A 98 11.75 2.56 -6.42
N TYR A 99 10.95 3.29 -7.20
CA TYR A 99 10.82 4.73 -7.03
C TYR A 99 10.25 5.05 -5.64
N GLU A 100 10.96 5.88 -4.89
CA GLU A 100 10.48 6.50 -3.66
C GLU A 100 10.32 7.99 -3.91
N VAL A 101 9.14 8.52 -3.59
CA VAL A 101 8.78 9.90 -3.91
C VAL A 101 9.68 10.87 -3.14
N PRO A 102 10.53 11.67 -3.82
CA PRO A 102 11.31 12.72 -3.18
C PRO A 102 10.45 13.99 -3.00
N ASP A 103 10.97 14.93 -2.19
CA ASP A 103 10.53 16.34 -2.09
C ASP A 103 9.11 16.62 -1.55
N VAL A 104 8.22 15.64 -1.46
CA VAL A 104 6.86 15.82 -0.89
C VAL A 104 6.90 15.93 0.64
N ILE A 105 7.76 15.13 1.29
CA ILE A 105 8.01 15.22 2.73
C ILE A 105 9.12 16.24 2.93
N THR A 106 8.75 17.46 3.33
CA THR A 106 9.64 18.64 3.40
C THR A 106 10.66 18.58 4.54
N SER A 107 10.47 17.69 5.51
CA SER A 107 11.41 17.46 6.63
C SER A 107 11.33 16.01 7.11
N LYS A 108 12.46 15.41 7.53
CA LYS A 108 12.47 14.06 8.11
C LYS A 108 11.51 14.02 9.31
N PRO A 109 10.46 13.17 9.30
CA PRO A 109 9.56 13.06 10.43
C PRO A 109 10.29 12.57 11.68
N SER A 110 9.95 13.15 12.83
CA SER A 110 10.43 12.67 14.14
C SER A 110 9.84 11.29 14.40
N THR A 111 10.71 10.29 14.54
CA THR A 111 10.31 8.91 14.79
C THR A 111 10.11 8.65 16.28
N VAL A 112 9.05 7.93 16.61
CA VAL A 112 8.79 7.38 17.95
C VAL A 112 9.22 5.93 17.95
N ARG A 113 10.00 5.54 18.97
CA ARG A 113 10.46 4.17 19.11
C ARG A 113 9.26 3.25 19.35
N LEU A 114 9.18 2.19 18.56
CA LEU A 114 8.21 1.12 18.77
C LEU A 114 8.85 -0.01 19.55
N ILE A 115 8.13 -0.54 20.53
CA ILE A 115 8.53 -1.69 21.32
C ILE A 115 7.60 -2.87 21.04
N SER A 116 8.17 -4.08 21.05
CA SER A 116 7.36 -5.30 20.97
C SER A 116 6.70 -5.53 22.31
N CYS A 117 5.37 -5.65 22.29
CA CYS A 117 4.62 -6.17 23.42
C CYS A 117 4.56 -7.71 23.35
N SER A 118 4.14 -8.36 24.43
CA SER A 118 3.87 -9.80 24.42
C SER A 118 2.83 -10.12 23.34
N GLY A 119 3.27 -10.75 22.25
CA GLY A 119 2.41 -11.32 21.22
C GLY A 119 2.18 -12.81 21.44
N ASP A 120 1.27 -13.40 20.65
CA ASP A 120 1.19 -14.85 20.48
C ASP A 120 2.15 -15.31 19.36
N THR A 121 2.24 -16.62 19.12
CA THR A 121 3.11 -17.16 18.05
C THR A 121 2.66 -16.79 16.64
N SER A 122 1.46 -16.23 16.47
CA SER A 122 0.85 -15.91 15.19
C SER A 122 0.78 -14.40 14.91
N SER A 123 1.23 -13.57 15.86
CA SER A 123 1.11 -12.13 15.79
C SER A 123 2.25 -11.39 16.47
N LEU A 124 2.51 -10.18 15.97
CA LEU A 124 3.43 -9.22 16.57
C LEU A 124 2.66 -7.97 16.95
N ILE A 125 2.79 -7.53 18.21
CA ILE A 125 2.20 -6.28 18.68
C ILE A 125 3.32 -5.27 18.86
N LEU A 126 3.25 -4.16 18.13
CA LEU A 126 4.15 -3.02 18.27
C LEU A 126 3.40 -1.87 18.94
N ALA A 127 3.96 -1.30 19.99
CA ALA A 127 3.38 -0.15 20.67
C ALA A 127 4.38 1.00 20.75
N ASP A 128 3.89 2.23 20.81
CA ASP A 128 4.70 3.35 21.26
C ASP A 128 5.00 3.25 22.77
N GLU A 129 5.92 4.07 23.28
CA GLU A 129 6.34 4.02 24.69
C GLU A 129 5.20 4.32 25.67
N LYS A 130 4.19 5.09 25.23
CA LYS A 130 3.00 5.41 26.04
C LYS A 130 1.97 4.27 26.05
N GLY A 131 1.97 3.43 25.02
CA GLY A 131 1.00 2.35 24.83
C GLY A 131 -0.36 2.81 24.31
N ASP A 132 -0.51 4.10 23.99
CA ASP A 132 -1.77 4.70 23.48
C ASP A 132 -2.06 4.26 22.04
N LEU A 133 -1.00 3.93 21.30
CA LEU A 133 -1.06 3.56 19.89
C LEU A 133 -0.36 2.22 19.67
N LYS A 134 -1.12 1.23 19.20
CA LYS A 134 -0.66 -0.15 18.98
C LYS A 134 -0.89 -0.58 17.54
N CYS A 135 0.04 -1.33 16.99
CA CYS A 135 -0.02 -1.94 15.67
C CYS A 135 0.05 -3.45 15.84
N HIS A 136 -1.06 -4.14 15.57
CA HIS A 136 -1.19 -5.59 15.66
C HIS A 136 -0.97 -6.19 14.27
N ILE A 137 0.10 -6.95 14.11
CA ILE A 137 0.47 -7.61 12.86
C ILE A 137 0.09 -9.08 12.97
N THR A 138 -0.90 -9.53 12.21
CA THR A 138 -1.25 -10.95 12.05
C THR A 138 -0.37 -11.57 10.96
N ALA A 139 0.21 -12.73 11.23
CA ALA A 139 1.15 -13.37 10.31
C ALA A 139 0.48 -13.98 9.07
N ASN A 140 -0.55 -14.81 9.24
CA ASN A 140 -1.15 -15.57 8.14
C ASN A 140 -2.69 -15.63 8.26
N PRO A 141 -3.46 -15.01 7.35
CA PRO A 141 -2.99 -14.11 6.29
C PRO A 141 -2.40 -12.82 6.88
N PHE A 142 -1.42 -12.25 6.20
CA PHE A 142 -0.80 -10.98 6.61
C PHE A 142 -1.86 -9.88 6.71
N LYS A 143 -1.99 -9.29 7.89
CA LYS A 143 -2.91 -8.19 8.18
C LYS A 143 -2.28 -7.28 9.23
N VAL A 144 -2.57 -5.98 9.16
CA VAL A 144 -2.16 -5.02 10.20
C VAL A 144 -3.38 -4.29 10.72
N ASP A 145 -3.63 -4.37 12.02
CA ASP A 145 -4.67 -3.60 12.70
C ASP A 145 -4.03 -2.50 13.54
N LEU A 146 -4.46 -1.26 13.31
CA LEU A 146 -4.13 -0.12 14.14
C LEU A 146 -5.14 -0.04 15.27
N VAL A 147 -4.66 -0.09 16.51
CA VAL A 147 -5.45 -0.11 17.73
C VAL A 147 -5.13 1.13 18.56
N SER A 148 -6.17 1.83 18.98
CA SER A 148 -6.07 2.94 19.93
C SER A 148 -7.15 2.78 20.99
N LYS A 149 -6.79 2.95 22.27
CA LYS A 149 -7.71 2.77 23.41
C LYS A 149 -8.51 1.46 23.36
N GLU A 150 -7.83 0.37 23.00
CA GLU A 150 -8.40 -0.99 22.88
C GLU A 150 -9.39 -1.21 21.71
N GLU A 151 -9.61 -0.20 20.85
CA GLU A 151 -10.43 -0.32 19.65
C GLU A 151 -9.58 -0.33 18.38
N VAL A 152 -9.96 -1.19 17.42
CA VAL A 152 -9.36 -1.18 16.08
C VAL A 152 -9.90 0.03 15.33
N VAL A 153 -9.04 1.01 15.05
CA VAL A 153 -9.39 2.23 14.32
C VAL A 153 -9.19 2.10 12.81
N MET A 154 -8.29 1.20 12.38
CA MET A 154 -8.00 0.97 10.97
C MET A 154 -7.42 -0.44 10.78
N SER A 155 -7.76 -1.10 9.68
CA SER A 155 -7.15 -2.36 9.27
C SER A 155 -6.58 -2.28 7.86
N ILE A 156 -5.34 -2.73 7.70
CA ILE A 156 -4.63 -2.84 6.43
C ILE A 156 -4.63 -4.30 6.01
N ASN A 157 -4.96 -4.53 4.73
CA ASN A 157 -5.10 -5.85 4.13
C ASN A 157 -6.15 -6.77 4.77
N ALA A 158 -7.15 -6.22 5.48
CA ALA A 158 -8.25 -7.01 6.06
C ALA A 158 -9.03 -7.82 5.02
N LEU A 159 -9.19 -7.26 3.82
CA LEU A 159 -9.86 -7.93 2.70
C LEU A 159 -8.92 -8.81 1.86
N GLY A 160 -7.64 -8.92 2.23
CA GLY A 160 -6.68 -9.75 1.51
C GLY A 160 -6.32 -9.23 0.11
N GLN A 161 -6.43 -7.92 -0.11
CA GLN A 161 -6.28 -7.27 -1.41
C GLN A 161 -4.88 -6.70 -1.66
N LEU A 162 -3.93 -6.91 -0.73
CA LEU A 162 -2.53 -6.61 -0.96
C LEU A 162 -2.08 -7.35 -2.22
N TYR A 163 -1.56 -6.59 -3.18
CA TYR A 163 -1.05 -7.11 -4.42
C TYR A 163 0.18 -6.32 -4.84
N PHE A 164 1.31 -7.00 -4.89
CA PHE A 164 2.60 -6.41 -5.19
C PHE A 164 3.21 -7.14 -6.40
N GLU A 165 3.29 -6.46 -7.54
CA GLU A 165 3.93 -6.99 -8.74
C GLU A 165 5.45 -6.79 -8.65
N HIS A 166 6.19 -7.86 -8.37
CA HIS A 166 7.65 -7.83 -8.29
C HIS A 166 8.29 -7.52 -9.64
N LEU A 167 9.51 -6.97 -9.62
CA LEU A 167 10.21 -6.63 -10.85
C LEU A 167 10.63 -7.91 -11.60
N GLN A 168 10.41 -7.89 -12.91
CA GLN A 168 10.69 -9.03 -13.79
C GLN A 168 11.78 -8.66 -14.78
N ILE A 169 12.69 -9.61 -15.05
CA ILE A 169 13.63 -9.46 -16.16
C ILE A 169 12.80 -9.41 -17.46
N PRO A 170 12.99 -8.37 -18.30
CA PRO A 170 12.30 -8.26 -19.58
C PRO A 170 12.45 -9.54 -20.40
N PRO A 171 11.39 -10.04 -21.07
CA PRO A 171 11.43 -11.31 -21.78
C PRO A 171 12.61 -11.44 -22.77
N LYS A 172 12.99 -10.35 -23.45
CA LYS A 172 14.09 -10.32 -24.42
C LYS A 172 15.47 -10.62 -23.81
N GLN A 173 15.68 -10.32 -22.52
CA GLN A 173 16.95 -10.52 -21.82
C GLN A 173 17.04 -11.90 -21.15
N ARG A 174 15.92 -12.63 -21.04
CA ARG A 174 15.91 -13.96 -20.41
C ARG A 174 16.74 -14.99 -21.18
N TYR A 175 16.82 -14.88 -22.51
CA TYR A 175 17.58 -15.79 -23.37
C TYR A 175 19.10 -15.70 -23.22
N PHE A 176 19.64 -14.54 -22.83
CA PHE A 176 21.08 -14.34 -22.64
C PHE A 176 21.57 -14.85 -21.27
N CYS A 177 20.72 -14.79 -20.24
CA CYS A 177 21.09 -15.21 -18.89
C CYS A 177 21.19 -16.73 -18.76
N THR A 178 20.45 -17.49 -19.57
CA THR A 178 20.49 -18.96 -19.56
C THR A 178 21.69 -19.57 -20.27
N LEU A 179 22.43 -18.79 -21.08
CA LEU A 179 23.57 -19.27 -21.86
C LEU A 179 24.94 -19.02 -21.21
N LEU A 180 24.99 -18.24 -20.13
CA LEU A 180 26.24 -17.87 -19.43
C LEU A 180 26.36 -18.52 -18.04
N GLY A 181 25.45 -19.44 -17.70
CA GLY A 181 25.46 -20.17 -16.43
C GLY A 181 25.69 -21.67 -16.64
N THR A 182 26.95 -22.04 -16.92
CA THR A 182 27.53 -23.37 -16.66
C THR A 182 28.91 -23.17 -16.06
#